data_AF-A0A1V1TBY0-F1
#
_entry.id   AF-A0A1V1TBY0-F1
#
_cell.length_a   1.000
_cell.length_b   1.000
_cell.length_c   1.000
_cell.angle_alpha   90.00
_cell.angle_beta   90.00
_cell.angle_gamma   90.00
#
_symmetry.space_group_name_H-M   'P 1'
#
loop_
_entity.id
_entity.type
_entity.pdbx_description
1 polymer ?
#
loop_
_entity_poly.entity_id
_entity_poly.type
_entity_poly.pdbx_seq_one_letter_code
_entity_poly.pdbx_strand_id
1 'polypeptide(L)'
;MWAYKIRKSQEEASVIAQKAQEYLETSSYWEYEKSLGNGSYGVAILVRQKGESAPNKRRMALKIALKGLESDLETEINWLKELNGAKHIVQMLEYVDSQVRSNMDTGSQSLSEQTIFSPLAKIEGPILALEYIDGGDMLQFWERMWEDDVHMPNRMLWALYLCLIRACIGMAYPIGSAVGTAPVLETMPPAGTALRGIKHNDIATRNVMINTGDGLGEHHIGHMFKLIDFGVTTEDKVKPEVGLQQNLFEISKYVGFFIKMANLRTGRLRVHKGFETRAVELLEESWGRSYPWLDRDLAELIAECMYYDPARRPTLQEALTRAGDAVMNRRANSFPEPQNETNDAIREFVQRYLLDASNG
;
A
#
# COMPACT_ATOMS: atom_id res chain seq x y z
N MET A 1 -30.95 -2.29 8.84
CA MET A 1 -30.73 -1.53 7.60
C MET A 1 -29.29 -1.61 7.09
N TRP A 2 -28.27 -1.49 7.95
CA TRP A 2 -26.84 -1.61 7.57
C TRP A 2 -26.44 -3.03 7.11
N ALA A 3 -26.78 -4.08 7.87
CA ALA A 3 -26.51 -5.47 7.48
C ALA A 3 -27.17 -5.90 6.15
N TYR A 4 -28.33 -5.34 5.83
CA TYR A 4 -29.02 -5.59 4.55
C TYR A 4 -28.27 -4.97 3.36
N LYS A 5 -27.72 -3.76 3.52
CA LYS A 5 -26.89 -3.10 2.49
C LYS A 5 -25.59 -3.86 2.24
N ILE A 6 -24.93 -4.36 3.30
CA ILE A 6 -23.71 -5.17 3.17
C ILE A 6 -24.00 -6.45 2.40
N ARG A 7 -25.03 -7.20 2.81
CA ARG A 7 -25.38 -8.46 2.14
C ARG A 7 -25.71 -8.25 0.66
N LYS A 8 -26.48 -7.22 0.34
CA LYS A 8 -26.81 -6.88 -1.05
C LYS A 8 -25.56 -6.54 -1.87
N SER A 9 -24.63 -5.78 -1.30
CA SER A 9 -23.36 -5.44 -1.98
C SER A 9 -22.49 -6.67 -2.21
N GLN A 10 -22.46 -7.61 -1.25
CA GLN A 10 -21.75 -8.89 -1.40
C GLN A 10 -22.39 -9.79 -2.47
N GLU A 11 -23.72 -9.84 -2.53
CA GLU A 11 -24.45 -10.56 -3.59
C GLU A 11 -24.14 -9.97 -4.97
N GLU A 12 -24.20 -8.65 -5.13
CA GLU A 12 -23.86 -7.95 -6.38
C GLU A 12 -22.38 -8.18 -6.79
N ALA A 13 -21.46 -8.12 -5.83
CA ALA A 13 -20.05 -8.41 -6.04
C ALA A 13 -19.83 -9.86 -6.54
N SER A 14 -20.50 -10.83 -5.91
CA SER A 14 -20.42 -12.23 -6.35
C SER A 14 -20.91 -12.43 -7.77
N VAL A 15 -22.00 -11.74 -8.17
CA VAL A 15 -22.55 -11.82 -9.54
C VAL A 15 -21.57 -11.24 -10.56
N ILE A 16 -20.94 -10.11 -10.27
CA ILE A 16 -19.95 -9.51 -11.18
C ILE A 16 -18.70 -10.37 -11.30
N ALA A 17 -18.20 -10.92 -10.19
CA ALA A 17 -17.07 -11.85 -10.19
C ALA A 17 -17.35 -13.08 -11.08
N GLN A 18 -18.54 -13.68 -10.93
CA GLN A 18 -18.95 -14.83 -11.72
C GLN A 18 -19.03 -14.49 -13.22
N LYS A 19 -19.63 -13.35 -13.58
CA LYS A 19 -19.67 -12.89 -14.98
C LYS A 19 -18.28 -12.69 -15.56
N ALA A 20 -17.37 -12.08 -14.80
CA ALA A 20 -15.99 -11.89 -15.23
C ALA A 20 -15.29 -13.23 -15.47
N GLN A 21 -15.50 -14.22 -14.58
CA GLN A 21 -15.00 -15.58 -14.77
C GLN A 21 -15.56 -16.21 -16.05
N GLU A 22 -16.88 -16.21 -16.26
CA GLU A 22 -17.53 -16.77 -17.46
C GLU A 22 -17.00 -16.13 -18.75
N TYR A 23 -16.74 -14.82 -18.76
CA TYR A 23 -16.16 -14.14 -19.91
C TYR A 23 -14.68 -14.50 -20.12
N LEU A 24 -13.89 -14.64 -19.05
CA LEU A 24 -12.49 -15.04 -19.15
C LEU A 24 -12.32 -16.50 -19.64
N GLU A 25 -13.30 -17.38 -19.41
CA GLU A 25 -13.29 -18.73 -19.98
C GLU A 25 -13.26 -18.71 -21.52
N THR A 26 -13.88 -17.70 -22.15
CA THR A 26 -13.88 -17.52 -23.61
C THR A 26 -12.57 -16.94 -24.15
N SER A 27 -11.72 -16.39 -23.28
CA SER A 27 -10.44 -15.80 -23.68
C SER A 27 -9.42 -16.88 -24.05
N SER A 28 -8.72 -16.74 -25.17
CA SER A 28 -7.58 -17.61 -25.51
C SER A 28 -6.29 -17.25 -24.75
N TYR A 29 -6.23 -16.04 -24.15
CA TYR A 29 -5.02 -15.48 -23.56
C TYR A 29 -5.04 -15.35 -22.04
N TRP A 30 -6.22 -15.24 -21.42
CA TRP A 30 -6.37 -14.94 -20.00
C TRP A 30 -7.30 -15.93 -19.32
N GLU A 31 -7.03 -16.27 -18.07
CA GLU A 31 -7.93 -17.06 -17.21
C GLU A 31 -8.11 -16.40 -15.84
N TYR A 32 -9.30 -16.62 -15.28
CA TYR A 32 -9.58 -16.33 -13.88
C TYR A 32 -8.82 -17.31 -12.98
N GLU A 33 -8.16 -16.79 -11.94
CA GLU A 33 -7.43 -17.62 -10.98
C GLU A 33 -8.19 -17.73 -9.64
N LYS A 34 -8.53 -16.59 -9.02
CA LYS A 34 -9.31 -16.55 -7.77
C LYS A 34 -9.90 -15.17 -7.50
N SER A 35 -10.83 -15.08 -6.55
CA SER A 35 -11.28 -13.82 -5.98
C SER A 35 -10.22 -13.32 -4.98
N LEU A 36 -9.92 -12.03 -5.01
CA LEU A 36 -9.03 -11.37 -4.05
C LEU A 36 -9.81 -10.66 -2.93
N GLY A 37 -11.12 -10.49 -3.12
CA GLY A 37 -12.01 -9.88 -2.14
C GLY A 37 -12.93 -8.83 -2.76
N ASN A 38 -13.81 -8.29 -1.92
CA ASN A 38 -14.69 -7.18 -2.28
C ASN A 38 -14.07 -5.90 -1.70
N GLY A 39 -13.57 -5.03 -2.56
CA GLY A 39 -13.13 -3.69 -2.16
C GLY A 39 -14.33 -2.83 -1.79
N SER A 40 -14.09 -1.62 -1.25
CA SER A 40 -15.17 -0.69 -0.89
C SER A 40 -16.08 -0.30 -2.06
N TYR A 41 -15.60 -0.44 -3.30
CA TYR A 41 -16.23 0.09 -4.50
C TYR A 41 -16.43 -0.92 -5.63
N GLY A 42 -16.01 -2.17 -5.41
CA GLY A 42 -15.85 -3.11 -6.50
C GLY A 42 -15.46 -4.51 -6.10
N VAL A 43 -15.38 -5.36 -7.11
CA VAL A 43 -14.82 -6.71 -7.01
C VAL A 43 -13.34 -6.64 -7.35
N ALA A 44 -12.50 -7.31 -6.56
CA ALA A 44 -11.11 -7.59 -6.92
C ALA A 44 -10.96 -9.08 -7.28
N ILE A 45 -10.46 -9.37 -8.48
CA ILE A 45 -10.17 -10.73 -8.94
C ILE A 45 -8.71 -10.85 -9.40
N LEU A 46 -8.13 -12.04 -9.25
CA LEU A 46 -6.83 -12.39 -9.78
C LEU A 46 -7.01 -13.07 -11.13
N VAL A 47 -6.27 -12.60 -12.13
CA VAL A 47 -6.20 -13.21 -13.46
C VAL A 47 -4.76 -13.57 -13.82
N ARG A 48 -4.63 -14.58 -14.68
CA ARG A 48 -3.34 -15.13 -15.13
C ARG A 48 -3.33 -15.30 -16.64
N GLN A 49 -2.18 -15.07 -17.25
CA GLN A 49 -1.97 -15.39 -18.68
C GLN A 49 -1.93 -16.91 -18.94
N LYS A 50 -2.59 -17.37 -20.00
CA LYS A 50 -2.63 -18.76 -20.48
C LYS A 50 -1.33 -19.14 -21.25
N GLY A 51 -0.99 -20.42 -21.26
CA GLY A 51 0.12 -21.01 -22.05
C GLY A 51 1.35 -21.44 -21.23
N GLU A 52 2.02 -22.51 -21.67
CA GLU A 52 3.23 -23.10 -21.03
C GLU A 52 4.53 -22.34 -21.34
N SER A 53 4.56 -21.57 -22.43
CA SER A 53 5.77 -20.89 -22.93
C SER A 53 5.94 -19.44 -22.46
N ALA A 54 5.07 -18.93 -21.59
CA ALA A 54 5.27 -17.62 -20.95
C ALA A 54 6.20 -17.80 -19.73
N PRO A 55 7.49 -17.42 -19.80
CA PRO A 55 8.47 -17.74 -18.75
C PRO A 55 8.19 -17.04 -17.41
N ASN A 56 7.17 -16.18 -17.36
CA ASN A 56 6.60 -15.58 -16.17
C ASN A 56 5.11 -15.36 -16.47
N LYS A 57 4.24 -16.31 -16.10
CA LYS A 57 2.79 -16.18 -16.33
C LYS A 57 2.32 -14.87 -15.69
N ARG A 58 2.09 -13.84 -16.51
CA ARG A 58 1.73 -12.50 -16.03
C ARG A 58 0.45 -12.64 -15.21
N ARG A 59 0.52 -12.28 -13.93
CA ARG A 59 -0.63 -12.19 -13.02
C ARG A 59 -1.00 -10.73 -12.83
N MET A 60 -2.30 -10.45 -12.75
CA MET A 60 -2.82 -9.10 -12.55
C MET A 60 -4.00 -9.13 -11.60
N ALA A 61 -4.09 -8.13 -10.73
CA ALA A 61 -5.29 -7.89 -9.95
C ALA A 61 -6.22 -6.98 -10.76
N LEU A 62 -7.44 -7.43 -11.04
CA LEU A 62 -8.47 -6.63 -11.69
C LEU A 62 -9.45 -6.11 -10.66
N LYS A 63 -9.67 -4.79 -10.64
CA LYS A 63 -10.76 -4.12 -9.94
C LYS A 63 -11.86 -3.79 -10.94
N ILE A 64 -13.09 -4.20 -10.62
CA ILE A 64 -14.29 -3.94 -11.42
C ILE A 64 -15.30 -3.22 -10.52
N ALA A 65 -15.80 -2.06 -10.96
CA ALA A 65 -16.77 -1.29 -10.18
C ALA A 65 -18.11 -2.02 -10.03
N LEU A 66 -18.75 -1.89 -8.87
CA LEU A 66 -20.16 -2.21 -8.73
C LEU A 66 -21.03 -1.09 -9.32
N LYS A 67 -22.27 -1.43 -9.68
CA LYS A 67 -23.22 -0.45 -10.20
C LYS A 67 -23.48 0.66 -9.17
N GLY A 68 -23.32 1.92 -9.57
CA GLY A 68 -23.47 3.09 -8.71
C GLY A 68 -22.21 3.47 -7.92
N LEU A 69 -21.10 2.73 -8.06
CA LEU A 69 -19.79 3.02 -7.46
C LEU A 69 -18.71 3.27 -8.53
N GLU A 70 -19.13 3.56 -9.77
CA GLU A 70 -18.24 3.78 -10.90
C GLU A 70 -17.33 5.00 -10.66
N SER A 71 -17.86 6.07 -10.07
CA SER A 71 -17.11 7.30 -9.80
C SER A 71 -15.93 7.10 -8.84
N ASP A 72 -16.03 6.17 -7.90
CA ASP A 72 -14.96 5.89 -6.95
C ASP A 72 -13.80 5.17 -7.64
N LEU A 73 -14.09 4.18 -8.49
CA LEU A 73 -13.05 3.49 -9.27
C LEU A 73 -12.46 4.42 -10.35
N GLU A 74 -13.25 5.32 -10.94
CA GLU A 74 -12.72 6.38 -11.82
C GLU A 74 -11.77 7.32 -11.07
N THR A 75 -12.11 7.68 -9.81
CA THR A 75 -11.24 8.48 -8.95
C THR A 75 -9.92 7.76 -8.70
N GLU A 76 -9.97 6.47 -8.37
CA GLU A 76 -8.77 5.64 -8.20
C GLU A 76 -7.92 5.58 -9.48
N ILE A 77 -8.54 5.35 -10.65
CA ILE A 77 -7.87 5.34 -11.96
C ILE A 77 -7.16 6.68 -12.20
N ASN A 78 -7.84 7.80 -11.96
CA ASN A 78 -7.26 9.12 -12.20
C ASN A 78 -6.08 9.43 -11.30
N TRP A 79 -6.14 9.06 -10.01
CA TRP A 79 -5.00 9.23 -9.12
C TRP A 79 -3.85 8.30 -9.47
N LEU A 80 -4.13 7.05 -9.81
CA LEU A 80 -3.07 6.12 -10.18
C LEU A 80 -2.41 6.51 -11.51
N LYS A 81 -3.09 7.16 -12.46
CA LYS A 81 -2.44 7.73 -13.65
C LYS A 81 -1.35 8.75 -13.27
N GLU A 82 -1.64 9.62 -12.30
CA GLU A 82 -0.70 10.64 -11.80
C GLU A 82 0.45 10.02 -10.98
N LEU A 83 0.16 8.97 -10.21
CA LEU A 83 1.11 8.34 -9.29
C LEU A 83 1.89 7.18 -9.92
N ASN A 84 1.52 6.76 -11.13
CA ASN A 84 2.14 5.64 -11.81
C ASN A 84 3.65 5.87 -12.01
N GLY A 85 4.44 4.81 -11.84
CA GLY A 85 5.90 4.86 -11.87
C GLY A 85 6.56 4.99 -10.49
N ALA A 86 5.82 5.26 -9.41
CA ALA A 86 6.35 5.27 -8.05
C ALA A 86 6.51 3.84 -7.50
N LYS A 87 7.73 3.38 -7.20
CA LYS A 87 8.04 1.99 -6.79
C LYS A 87 7.23 1.46 -5.60
N HIS A 88 6.91 2.32 -4.63
CA HIS A 88 6.20 1.97 -3.39
C HIS A 88 4.69 2.26 -3.44
N ILE A 89 4.16 2.58 -4.61
CA ILE A 89 2.73 2.66 -4.90
C ILE A 89 2.41 1.51 -5.88
N VAL A 90 1.19 0.96 -5.83
CA VAL A 90 0.78 -0.08 -6.79
C VAL A 90 0.85 0.43 -8.23
N GLN A 91 1.44 -0.38 -9.12
CA GLN A 91 1.55 -0.03 -10.54
C GLN A 91 0.25 -0.32 -11.29
N MET A 92 -0.16 0.68 -12.08
CA MET A 92 -1.22 0.51 -13.06
C MET A 92 -0.67 -0.23 -14.28
N LEU A 93 -1.32 -1.32 -14.66
CA LEU A 93 -0.93 -2.13 -15.80
C LEU A 93 -1.75 -1.82 -17.04
N GLU A 94 -3.07 -1.72 -16.90
CA GLU A 94 -4.03 -1.40 -17.97
C GLU A 94 -5.30 -0.83 -17.31
N TYR A 95 -6.11 -0.05 -18.02
CA TYR A 95 -7.41 0.41 -17.51
C TYR A 95 -8.42 0.65 -18.63
N VAL A 96 -9.70 0.66 -18.26
CA VAL A 96 -10.83 1.12 -19.08
C VAL A 96 -11.66 2.06 -18.20
N ASP A 97 -11.70 3.34 -18.55
CA ASP A 97 -12.56 4.36 -17.92
C ASP A 97 -13.69 4.78 -18.88
N SER A 98 -14.55 5.70 -18.44
CA SER A 98 -15.66 6.22 -19.27
C SER A 98 -15.20 6.84 -20.59
N GLN A 99 -14.05 7.53 -20.60
CA GLN A 99 -13.49 8.13 -21.81
C GLN A 99 -13.04 7.05 -22.80
N VAL A 100 -12.27 6.07 -22.33
CA VAL A 100 -11.80 4.93 -23.12
C VAL A 100 -12.98 4.13 -23.69
N ARG A 101 -14.04 3.92 -22.90
CA ARG A 101 -15.27 3.27 -23.40
C ARG A 101 -15.97 4.07 -24.50
N SER A 102 -16.14 5.38 -24.31
CA SER A 102 -16.73 6.24 -25.32
C SER A 102 -15.94 6.21 -26.64
N ASN A 103 -14.61 6.15 -26.57
CA ASN A 103 -13.75 6.01 -27.75
C ASN A 103 -13.92 4.64 -28.44
N MET A 104 -14.18 3.56 -27.69
CA MET A 104 -14.48 2.24 -28.26
C MET A 104 -15.85 2.21 -28.95
N ASP A 105 -16.87 2.80 -28.32
CA ASP A 105 -18.23 2.85 -28.86
C ASP A 105 -18.29 3.65 -30.17
N THR A 106 -17.46 4.70 -30.29
CA THR A 106 -17.34 5.50 -31.52
C THR A 106 -16.42 4.88 -32.58
N GLY A 107 -15.77 3.75 -32.28
CA GLY A 107 -14.80 3.10 -33.16
C GLY A 107 -13.46 3.85 -33.28
N SER A 108 -13.23 4.88 -32.46
CA SER A 108 -12.01 5.69 -32.46
C SER A 108 -10.83 4.97 -31.79
N GLN A 109 -11.10 3.93 -31.01
CA GLN A 109 -10.10 3.09 -30.34
C GLN A 109 -10.55 1.62 -30.37
N SER A 110 -9.65 0.69 -30.67
CA SER A 110 -9.91 -0.75 -30.65
C SER A 110 -9.02 -1.44 -29.61
N LEU A 111 -9.57 -2.37 -28.85
CA LEU A 111 -8.79 -3.22 -27.93
C LEU A 111 -8.06 -4.28 -28.73
N SER A 112 -6.77 -4.47 -28.46
CA SER A 112 -6.08 -5.65 -28.97
C SER A 112 -6.66 -6.90 -28.30
N GLU A 113 -6.72 -8.01 -29.03
CA GLU A 113 -7.16 -9.31 -28.49
C GLU A 113 -6.29 -9.80 -27.32
N GLN A 114 -5.08 -9.26 -27.19
CA GLN A 114 -4.14 -9.60 -26.10
C GLN A 114 -4.42 -8.82 -24.81
N THR A 115 -5.20 -7.73 -24.87
CA THR A 115 -5.60 -6.99 -23.66
C THR A 115 -6.58 -7.82 -22.83
N ILE A 116 -6.50 -7.68 -21.51
CA ILE A 116 -7.41 -8.35 -20.58
C ILE A 116 -8.87 -7.87 -20.73
N PHE A 117 -9.06 -6.68 -21.30
CA PHE A 117 -10.38 -6.06 -21.44
C PHE A 117 -11.19 -6.55 -22.64
N SER A 118 -10.55 -7.16 -23.64
CA SER A 118 -11.25 -7.75 -24.79
C SER A 118 -12.34 -8.75 -24.36
N PRO A 119 -12.04 -9.80 -23.57
CA PRO A 119 -13.08 -10.70 -23.06
C PRO A 119 -14.06 -9.99 -22.10
N LEU A 120 -13.62 -8.96 -21.38
CA LEU A 120 -14.42 -8.24 -20.39
C LEU A 120 -15.24 -7.08 -20.97
N ALA A 121 -15.26 -6.90 -22.30
CA ALA A 121 -15.90 -5.75 -22.95
C ALA A 121 -17.40 -5.60 -22.59
N LYS A 122 -18.07 -6.72 -22.28
CA LYS A 122 -19.49 -6.78 -21.88
C LYS A 122 -19.75 -6.41 -20.43
N ILE A 123 -18.72 -6.22 -19.61
CA ILE A 123 -18.86 -5.69 -18.25
C ILE A 123 -18.99 -4.18 -18.38
N GLU A 124 -20.07 -3.62 -17.83
CA GLU A 124 -20.30 -2.18 -17.77
C GLU A 124 -19.41 -1.52 -16.70
N GLY A 125 -19.12 -0.23 -16.86
CA GLY A 125 -18.38 0.56 -15.87
C GLY A 125 -16.84 0.44 -15.96
N PRO A 126 -16.10 1.22 -15.16
CA PRO A 126 -14.65 1.22 -15.20
C PRO A 126 -14.06 -0.12 -14.76
N ILE A 127 -12.91 -0.47 -15.35
CA ILE A 127 -12.11 -1.64 -14.96
C ILE A 127 -10.65 -1.20 -14.87
N LEU A 128 -9.98 -1.60 -13.80
CA LEU A 128 -8.60 -1.26 -13.53
C LEU A 128 -7.79 -2.55 -13.34
N ALA A 129 -6.70 -2.69 -14.11
CA ALA A 129 -5.73 -3.77 -13.96
C ALA A 129 -4.47 -3.25 -13.27
N LEU A 130 -4.09 -3.92 -12.18
CA LEU A 130 -2.95 -3.59 -11.32
C LEU A 130 -1.93 -4.73 -11.32
N GLU A 131 -0.69 -4.41 -10.98
CA GLU A 131 0.30 -5.44 -10.65
C GLU A 131 -0.24 -6.33 -9.53
N TYR A 132 0.00 -7.64 -9.64
CA TYR A 132 -0.31 -8.54 -8.55
C TYR A 132 0.83 -8.54 -7.54
N ILE A 133 0.51 -8.24 -6.28
CA ILE A 133 1.45 -8.29 -5.16
C ILE A 133 1.18 -9.58 -4.39
N ASP A 134 2.12 -10.51 -4.45
CA ASP A 134 1.92 -11.91 -4.09
C ASP A 134 2.09 -12.21 -2.59
N GLY A 135 2.77 -11.35 -1.84
CA GLY A 135 2.95 -11.53 -0.39
C GLY A 135 1.70 -11.23 0.44
N GLY A 136 0.63 -10.68 -0.15
CA GLY A 136 -0.61 -10.39 0.57
C GLY A 136 -0.63 -9.05 1.30
N ASP A 137 -1.67 -8.82 2.08
CA ASP A 137 -1.90 -7.58 2.82
C ASP A 137 -1.40 -7.66 4.28
N MET A 138 -1.16 -6.50 4.87
CA MET A 138 -0.63 -6.39 6.22
C MET A 138 -1.67 -6.66 7.33
N LEU A 139 -2.98 -6.80 6.99
CA LEU A 139 -4.00 -7.22 7.95
C LEU A 139 -3.83 -8.71 8.26
N GLN A 140 -3.73 -9.56 7.23
CA GLN A 140 -3.49 -11.00 7.42
C GLN A 140 -2.16 -11.27 8.13
N PHE A 141 -1.14 -10.47 7.83
CA PHE A 141 0.15 -10.55 8.51
C PHE A 141 0.02 -10.21 10.01
N TRP A 142 -0.72 -9.14 10.33
CA TRP A 142 -0.99 -8.73 11.70
C TRP A 142 -1.80 -9.77 12.48
N GLU A 143 -2.86 -10.34 11.90
CA GLU A 143 -3.71 -11.35 12.54
C GLU A 143 -2.88 -12.55 13.04
N ARG A 144 -1.94 -13.01 12.23
CA ARG A 144 -1.07 -14.15 12.58
C ARG A 144 -0.04 -13.80 13.65
N MET A 145 0.56 -12.62 13.58
CA MET A 145 1.46 -12.14 14.65
C MET A 145 0.70 -11.98 15.98
N TRP A 146 -0.55 -11.52 15.92
CA TRP A 146 -1.42 -11.38 17.08
C TRP A 146 -1.78 -12.72 17.71
N GLU A 147 -2.11 -13.73 16.91
CA GLU A 147 -2.42 -15.08 17.38
C GLU A 147 -1.25 -15.73 18.13
N ASP A 148 -0.02 -15.51 17.66
CA ASP A 148 1.20 -16.07 18.26
C ASP A 148 1.82 -15.18 19.35
N ASP A 149 1.22 -14.02 19.65
CA ASP A 149 1.74 -13.01 20.60
C ASP A 149 3.20 -12.61 20.31
N VAL A 150 3.51 -12.37 19.04
CA VAL A 150 4.83 -11.92 18.58
C VAL A 150 4.79 -10.50 18.03
N HIS A 151 5.95 -9.82 18.07
CA HIS A 151 6.11 -8.51 17.46
C HIS A 151 6.99 -8.58 16.21
N MET A 152 6.79 -7.62 15.32
CA MET A 152 7.62 -7.46 14.14
C MET A 152 9.05 -7.06 14.53
N PRO A 153 10.11 -7.65 13.93
CA PRO A 153 11.49 -7.22 14.13
C PRO A 153 11.69 -5.73 13.78
N ASN A 154 12.57 -5.02 14.50
CA ASN A 154 12.85 -3.61 14.27
C ASN A 154 13.39 -3.34 12.87
N ARG A 155 14.22 -4.23 12.31
CA ARG A 155 14.69 -4.08 10.92
C ARG A 155 13.53 -4.11 9.92
N MET A 156 12.51 -4.92 10.16
CA MET A 156 11.30 -4.94 9.34
C MET A 156 10.43 -3.70 9.57
N LEU A 157 10.27 -3.24 10.82
CA LEU A 157 9.54 -2.00 11.12
C LEU A 157 10.19 -0.78 10.45
N TRP A 158 11.52 -0.69 10.46
CA TRP A 158 12.27 0.36 9.75
C TRP A 158 12.10 0.27 8.23
N ALA A 159 12.16 -0.94 7.66
CA ALA A 159 11.94 -1.14 6.22
C ALA A 159 10.51 -0.78 5.80
N LEU A 160 9.52 -1.18 6.59
CA LEU A 160 8.12 -0.80 6.42
C LEU A 160 7.97 0.73 6.44
N TYR A 161 8.53 1.38 7.45
CA TYR A 161 8.39 2.82 7.60
C TYR A 161 9.09 3.57 6.46
N LEU A 162 10.28 3.13 6.04
CA LEU A 162 11.00 3.69 4.89
C LEU A 162 10.18 3.57 3.60
N CYS A 163 9.60 2.39 3.31
CA CYS A 163 8.75 2.18 2.14
C CYS A 163 7.53 3.12 2.15
N LEU A 164 6.90 3.32 3.31
CA LEU A 164 5.76 4.24 3.45
C LEU A 164 6.17 5.71 3.32
N ILE A 165 7.35 6.09 3.80
CA ILE A 165 7.92 7.44 3.58
C ILE A 165 8.20 7.64 2.08
N ARG A 166 8.73 6.64 1.38
CA ARG A 166 8.91 6.68 -0.08
C ARG A 166 7.58 6.84 -0.82
N ALA A 167 6.53 6.14 -0.42
CA ALA A 167 5.18 6.34 -0.96
C ALA A 167 4.66 7.77 -0.70
N CYS A 168 4.94 8.35 0.48
CA CYS A 168 4.62 9.75 0.76
C CYS A 168 5.37 10.72 -0.16
N ILE A 169 6.63 10.43 -0.48
CA ILE A 169 7.41 11.20 -1.48
C ILE A 169 6.77 11.07 -2.86
N GLY A 170 6.36 9.86 -3.27
CA GLY A 170 5.66 9.64 -4.54
C GLY A 170 4.34 10.41 -4.65
N MET A 171 3.60 10.57 -3.55
CA MET A 171 2.40 11.43 -3.52
C MET A 171 2.72 12.93 -3.49
N ALA A 172 3.77 13.34 -2.78
CA ALA A 172 4.19 14.73 -2.70
C ALA A 172 4.79 15.24 -4.02
N TYR A 173 5.44 14.34 -4.77
CA TYR A 173 6.10 14.61 -6.05
C TYR A 173 5.80 13.48 -7.06
N PRO A 174 4.56 13.43 -7.59
CA PRO A 174 4.14 12.39 -8.54
C PRO A 174 5.00 12.37 -9.80
N ILE A 175 5.26 11.16 -10.29
CA ILE A 175 6.08 10.94 -11.49
C ILE A 175 5.22 11.00 -12.76
N GLY A 176 3.99 10.48 -12.72
CA GLY A 176 3.07 10.47 -13.86
C GLY A 176 3.59 9.65 -15.05
N SER A 177 4.30 8.55 -14.81
CA SER A 177 4.84 7.72 -15.88
C SER A 177 3.74 7.05 -16.69
N ALA A 178 3.97 6.88 -18.00
CA ALA A 178 3.08 6.11 -18.85
C ALA A 178 2.94 4.66 -18.32
N VAL A 179 1.73 4.11 -18.45
CA VAL A 179 1.42 2.72 -18.11
C VAL A 179 2.40 1.77 -18.81
N GLY A 180 2.91 0.77 -18.07
CA GLY A 180 3.93 -0.17 -18.56
C GLY A 180 5.38 0.31 -18.44
N THR A 181 5.61 1.57 -18.05
CA THR A 181 6.96 2.05 -17.69
C THR A 181 7.41 1.39 -16.39
N ALA A 182 8.67 0.94 -16.32
CA ALA A 182 9.23 0.39 -15.10
C ALA A 182 9.19 1.42 -13.97
N PRO A 183 8.76 1.05 -12.74
CA PRO A 183 8.75 1.97 -11.63
C PRO A 183 10.16 2.38 -11.23
N VAL A 184 10.28 3.61 -10.72
CA VAL A 184 11.52 4.20 -10.22
C VAL A 184 11.39 4.49 -8.73
N LEU A 185 12.54 4.48 -8.05
CA LEU A 185 12.61 4.78 -6.63
C LEU A 185 12.30 6.25 -6.39
N GLU A 186 11.35 6.52 -5.49
CA GLU A 186 10.94 7.86 -5.11
C GLU A 186 12.08 8.52 -4.33
N THR A 187 12.62 9.61 -4.86
CA THR A 187 13.69 10.38 -4.19
C THR A 187 13.24 11.82 -4.02
N MET A 188 13.89 12.54 -3.10
CA MET A 188 13.62 13.97 -2.98
C MET A 188 14.03 14.65 -4.30
N PRO A 189 13.11 15.37 -4.94
CA PRO A 189 13.39 15.95 -6.24
C PRO A 189 14.34 17.16 -6.08
N PRO A 190 14.85 17.71 -7.21
CA PRO A 190 15.63 18.95 -7.18
C PRO A 190 14.89 20.08 -6.45
N ALA A 191 15.68 20.94 -5.79
CA ALA A 191 15.14 22.10 -5.08
C ALA A 191 14.27 22.96 -6.00
N GLY A 192 13.10 23.40 -5.50
CA GLY A 192 12.13 24.19 -6.25
C GLY A 192 11.09 23.38 -7.03
N THR A 193 11.17 22.05 -7.02
CA THR A 193 10.09 21.20 -7.55
C THR A 193 8.79 21.45 -6.77
N ALA A 194 7.69 21.67 -7.49
CA ALA A 194 6.41 22.00 -6.89
C ALA A 194 5.86 20.84 -6.04
N LEU A 195 5.51 21.14 -4.80
CA LEU A 195 4.87 20.20 -3.89
C LEU A 195 3.39 20.00 -4.25
N ARG A 196 2.94 18.75 -4.29
CA ARG A 196 1.52 18.39 -4.40
C ARG A 196 0.93 18.09 -3.03
N GLY A 197 -0.33 18.49 -2.83
CA GLY A 197 -1.07 18.30 -1.58
C GLY A 197 -1.85 17.01 -1.48
N ILE A 198 -1.38 15.94 -2.13
CA ILE A 198 -2.10 14.67 -2.25
C ILE A 198 -2.15 13.96 -0.89
N LYS A 199 -3.36 13.53 -0.50
CA LYS A 199 -3.66 12.80 0.74
C LYS A 199 -4.32 11.48 0.38
N HIS A 200 -3.76 10.37 0.85
CA HIS A 200 -4.35 9.05 0.62
C HIS A 200 -5.70 8.88 1.34
N ASN A 201 -5.86 9.43 2.54
CA ASN A 201 -7.05 9.37 3.41
C ASN A 201 -7.52 7.98 3.89
N ASP A 202 -6.82 6.89 3.56
CA ASP A 202 -7.17 5.53 4.01
C ASP A 202 -5.94 4.61 4.15
N ILE A 203 -4.91 5.12 4.83
CA ILE A 203 -3.73 4.30 5.17
C ILE A 203 -4.11 3.35 6.31
N ALA A 204 -4.41 2.10 5.95
CA ALA A 204 -4.89 1.05 6.83
C ALA A 204 -4.21 -0.30 6.53
N THR A 205 -4.30 -1.27 7.45
CA THR A 205 -3.63 -2.58 7.34
C THR A 205 -3.97 -3.33 6.05
N ARG A 206 -5.22 -3.24 5.60
CA ARG A 206 -5.70 -3.81 4.32
C ARG A 206 -5.15 -3.12 3.06
N ASN A 207 -4.62 -1.90 3.18
CA ASN A 207 -4.19 -1.06 2.05
C ASN A 207 -2.66 -0.95 1.93
N VAL A 208 -1.92 -1.73 2.71
CA VAL A 208 -0.49 -1.90 2.55
C VAL A 208 -0.23 -3.35 2.23
N MET A 209 0.41 -3.59 1.10
CA MET A 209 0.77 -4.91 0.61
C MET A 209 2.26 -5.15 0.82
N ILE A 210 2.64 -6.40 1.02
CA ILE A 210 4.03 -6.83 1.09
C ILE A 210 4.37 -7.63 -0.17
N ASN A 211 5.47 -7.28 -0.80
CA ASN A 211 6.03 -7.95 -1.96
C ASN A 211 7.38 -8.56 -1.59
N THR A 212 7.76 -9.62 -2.28
CA THR A 212 9.16 -10.06 -2.32
C THR A 212 9.99 -8.91 -2.91
N GLY A 213 10.91 -8.39 -2.10
CA GLY A 213 11.79 -7.31 -2.50
C GLY A 213 12.80 -7.79 -3.55
N ASP A 214 13.41 -6.85 -4.26
CA ASP A 214 14.50 -7.17 -5.20
C ASP A 214 15.80 -7.62 -4.48
N GLY A 215 15.85 -7.49 -3.15
CA GLY A 215 17.03 -7.82 -2.34
C GLY A 215 18.17 -6.82 -2.53
N LEU A 216 17.91 -5.67 -3.14
CA LEU A 216 18.91 -4.65 -3.48
C LEU A 216 18.67 -3.38 -2.69
N GLY A 217 19.75 -2.61 -2.47
CA GLY A 217 19.67 -1.29 -1.84
C GLY A 217 18.93 -1.31 -0.51
N GLU A 218 17.89 -0.47 -0.39
CA GLU A 218 17.06 -0.37 0.82
C GLU A 218 16.10 -1.55 1.04
N HIS A 219 15.95 -2.43 0.05
CA HIS A 219 15.14 -3.66 0.12
C HIS A 219 16.00 -4.91 0.38
N HIS A 220 17.24 -4.75 0.86
CA HIS A 220 18.22 -5.82 1.09
C HIS A 220 17.76 -6.94 2.04
N ILE A 221 16.77 -6.68 2.90
CA ILE A 221 16.19 -7.70 3.77
C ILE A 221 15.17 -8.60 3.06
N GLY A 222 14.95 -8.39 1.75
CA GLY A 222 14.15 -9.28 0.90
C GLY A 222 12.67 -8.93 0.79
N HIS A 223 12.23 -7.79 1.33
CA HIS A 223 10.83 -7.39 1.35
C HIS A 223 10.65 -5.91 0.97
N MET A 224 9.54 -5.61 0.32
CA MET A 224 9.15 -4.26 -0.09
C MET A 224 7.66 -4.07 0.19
N PHE A 225 7.30 -2.93 0.76
CA PHE A 225 5.90 -2.62 1.09
C PHE A 225 5.37 -1.60 0.09
N LYS A 226 4.13 -1.79 -0.36
CA LYS A 226 3.47 -0.88 -1.30
C LYS A 226 2.11 -0.45 -0.79
N LEU A 227 1.80 0.82 -1.03
CA LEU A 227 0.50 1.40 -0.73
C LEU A 227 -0.46 1.17 -1.90
N ILE A 228 -1.68 0.75 -1.59
CA ILE A 228 -2.75 0.46 -2.56
C ILE A 228 -4.04 1.20 -2.18
N ASP A 229 -5.01 1.18 -3.09
CA ASP A 229 -6.37 1.69 -2.88
C ASP A 229 -6.48 3.21 -2.72
N PHE A 230 -6.48 3.91 -3.85
CA PHE A 230 -6.52 5.38 -3.92
C PHE A 230 -7.94 5.92 -4.11
N GLY A 231 -8.99 5.13 -3.90
CA GLY A 231 -10.39 5.50 -4.17
C GLY A 231 -10.91 6.72 -3.40
N VAL A 232 -10.35 7.01 -2.22
CA VAL A 232 -10.70 8.18 -1.38
C VAL A 232 -9.61 9.26 -1.34
N THR A 233 -8.67 9.19 -2.27
CA THR A 233 -7.57 10.15 -2.33
C THR A 233 -8.09 11.54 -2.70
N THR A 234 -7.56 12.56 -2.04
CA THR A 234 -7.89 13.97 -2.31
C THR A 234 -6.63 14.80 -2.37
N GLU A 235 -6.73 16.02 -2.90
CA GLU A 235 -5.61 16.96 -2.93
C GLU A 235 -5.99 18.30 -2.31
N ASP A 236 -5.13 18.80 -1.42
CA ASP A 236 -5.19 20.18 -0.96
C ASP A 236 -4.37 21.10 -1.89
N LYS A 237 -5.07 21.80 -2.79
CA LYS A 237 -4.43 22.71 -3.76
C LYS A 237 -4.06 24.06 -3.16
N VAL A 238 -4.57 24.40 -1.97
CA VAL A 238 -4.35 25.70 -1.33
C VAL A 238 -3.15 25.64 -0.38
N LYS A 239 -3.04 24.53 0.37
CA LYS A 239 -1.98 24.28 1.35
C LYS A 239 -1.38 22.89 1.14
N PRO A 240 -0.57 22.70 0.09
CA PRO A 240 -0.05 21.38 -0.26
C PRO A 240 0.79 20.74 0.86
N GLU A 241 1.42 21.56 1.72
CA GLU A 241 2.14 21.10 2.90
C GLU A 241 1.26 20.32 3.88
N VAL A 242 -0.05 20.60 3.94
CA VAL A 242 -0.99 19.88 4.79
C VAL A 242 -1.12 18.43 4.34
N GLY A 243 -1.10 18.18 3.03
CA GLY A 243 -1.23 16.82 2.49
C GLY A 243 -0.07 15.93 2.89
N LEU A 244 1.15 16.43 2.69
CA LEU A 244 2.39 15.82 3.13
C LEU A 244 2.39 15.54 4.63
N GLN A 245 2.04 16.54 5.45
CA GLN A 245 2.08 16.40 6.90
C GLN A 245 1.03 15.43 7.43
N GLN A 246 -0.13 15.35 6.77
CA GLN A 246 -1.15 14.37 7.10
C GLN A 246 -0.69 12.96 6.75
N ASN A 247 -0.11 12.73 5.57
CA ASN A 247 0.38 11.41 5.19
C ASN A 247 1.47 10.92 6.16
N LEU A 248 2.46 11.76 6.50
CA LEU A 248 3.48 11.44 7.50
C LEU A 248 2.88 11.03 8.85
N PHE A 249 1.87 11.77 9.30
CA PHE A 249 1.14 11.44 10.54
C PHE A 249 0.45 10.08 10.46
N GLU A 250 -0.26 9.81 9.35
CA GLU A 250 -1.02 8.56 9.19
C GLU A 250 -0.11 7.34 9.07
N ILE A 251 1.01 7.42 8.33
CA ILE A 251 1.97 6.30 8.27
C ILE A 251 2.65 6.07 9.63
N SER A 252 2.84 7.12 10.43
CA SER A 252 3.40 7.00 11.78
C SER A 252 2.43 6.31 12.73
N LYS A 253 1.14 6.66 12.63
CA LYS A 253 0.06 5.98 13.35
C LYS A 253 -0.03 4.51 12.93
N TYR A 254 0.14 4.23 11.64
CA TYR A 254 0.13 2.89 11.07
C TYR A 254 1.29 2.04 11.60
N VAL A 255 2.54 2.52 11.58
CA VAL A 255 3.67 1.75 12.13
C VAL A 255 3.52 1.60 13.65
N GLY A 256 3.02 2.63 14.33
CA GLY A 256 2.66 2.57 15.75
C GLY A 256 1.61 1.50 16.09
N PHE A 257 0.67 1.22 15.18
CA PHE A 257 -0.29 0.12 15.32
C PHE A 257 0.41 -1.23 15.38
N PHE A 258 1.43 -1.48 14.55
CA PHE A 258 2.20 -2.74 14.57
C PHE A 258 3.06 -2.88 15.82
N ILE A 259 3.58 -1.77 16.35
CA ILE A 259 4.36 -1.78 17.60
C ILE A 259 3.45 -2.12 18.79
N LYS A 260 2.28 -1.49 18.85
CA LYS A 260 1.32 -1.67 19.94
C LYS A 260 0.46 -2.91 19.79
N MET A 261 0.38 -3.46 18.58
CA MET A 261 -0.61 -4.45 18.15
C MET A 261 -2.07 -4.01 18.35
N ALA A 262 -2.30 -2.70 18.44
CA ALA A 262 -3.61 -2.07 18.56
C ALA A 262 -3.52 -0.57 18.21
N ASN A 263 -4.66 0.08 18.03
CA ASN A 263 -4.70 1.53 17.76
C ASN A 263 -4.03 2.34 18.89
N LEU A 264 -3.14 3.26 18.50
CA LEU A 264 -2.58 4.25 19.42
C LEU A 264 -3.68 5.17 19.95
N ARG A 265 -3.62 5.51 21.24
CA ARG A 265 -4.49 6.48 21.89
C ARG A 265 -4.00 7.90 21.62
N THR A 266 -4.39 8.43 20.47
CA THR A 266 -3.92 9.74 19.98
C THR A 266 -4.55 10.95 20.68
N GLY A 267 -5.52 10.74 21.58
CA GLY A 267 -6.17 11.80 22.35
C GLY A 267 -5.32 12.34 23.52
N ARG A 268 -4.32 11.58 23.97
CA ARG A 268 -3.39 12.00 25.02
C ARG A 268 -2.20 12.74 24.38
N LEU A 269 -1.82 13.87 24.95
CA LEU A 269 -0.64 14.63 24.56
C LEU A 269 0.43 14.58 25.64
N ARG A 270 1.70 14.57 25.24
CA ARG A 270 2.86 14.74 26.12
C ARG A 270 3.93 15.54 25.39
N VAL A 271 4.67 16.36 26.12
CA VAL A 271 5.83 17.07 25.57
C VAL A 271 6.97 16.08 25.32
N HIS A 272 7.46 16.04 24.08
CA HIS A 272 8.65 15.31 23.64
C HIS A 272 9.53 16.25 22.82
N LYS A 273 10.79 16.44 23.24
CA LYS A 273 11.73 17.41 22.65
C LYS A 273 11.15 18.82 22.46
N GLY A 274 10.35 19.27 23.44
CA GLY A 274 9.78 20.62 23.47
C GLY A 274 8.43 20.79 22.75
N PHE A 275 7.91 19.76 22.08
CA PHE A 275 6.63 19.82 21.38
C PHE A 275 5.67 18.73 21.84
N GLU A 276 4.37 19.01 21.79
CA GLU A 276 3.34 18.03 22.15
C GLU A 276 3.19 16.96 21.06
N THR A 277 3.32 15.68 21.44
CA THR A 277 3.12 14.53 20.54
C THR A 277 1.90 13.71 20.95
N ARG A 278 1.26 13.07 19.96
CA ARG A 278 0.18 12.10 20.12
C ARG A 278 0.67 10.66 20.28
N ALA A 279 1.96 10.39 20.12
CA ALA A 279 2.53 9.05 20.22
C ALA A 279 2.99 8.69 21.65
N VAL A 280 2.26 9.18 22.67
CA VAL A 280 2.68 9.09 24.09
C VAL A 280 2.97 7.65 24.52
N GLU A 281 2.21 6.69 24.02
CA GLU A 281 2.30 5.27 24.40
C GLU A 281 3.60 4.60 23.92
N LEU A 282 4.26 5.14 22.88
CA LEU A 282 5.52 4.60 22.35
C LEU A 282 6.76 5.13 23.09
N LEU A 283 6.59 6.19 23.88
CA LEU A 283 7.68 6.82 24.62
C LEU A 283 7.80 6.25 26.03
N GLU A 284 8.98 6.40 26.63
CA GLU A 284 9.23 6.03 28.04
C GLU A 284 8.16 6.64 28.97
N GLU A 285 7.52 5.81 29.79
CA GLU A 285 6.61 6.24 30.84
C GLU A 285 7.31 6.20 32.21
N SER A 286 6.68 6.82 33.21
CA SER A 286 7.22 6.92 34.58
C SER A 286 7.52 5.57 35.25
N TRP A 287 7.01 4.47 34.69
CA TRP A 287 7.18 3.10 35.19
C TRP A 287 8.10 2.24 34.31
N GLY A 288 8.79 2.84 33.33
CA GLY A 288 9.67 2.16 32.37
C GLY A 288 9.20 2.28 30.92
N ARG A 289 9.87 1.56 30.01
CA ARG A 289 9.48 1.50 28.59
C ARG A 289 8.26 0.59 28.41
N SER A 290 7.25 1.09 27.73
CA SER A 290 6.10 0.30 27.28
C SER A 290 6.51 -0.85 26.36
N TYR A 291 7.55 -0.64 25.54
CA TYR A 291 8.07 -1.61 24.58
C TYR A 291 9.59 -1.71 24.70
N PRO A 292 10.13 -2.53 25.61
CA PRO A 292 11.57 -2.64 25.83
C PRO A 292 12.36 -3.16 24.62
N TRP A 293 11.72 -3.95 23.76
CA TRP A 293 12.28 -4.52 22.52
C TRP A 293 12.37 -3.50 21.37
N LEU A 294 11.63 -2.39 21.46
CA LEU A 294 11.52 -1.40 20.40
C LEU A 294 12.77 -0.53 20.33
N ASP A 295 13.24 -0.32 19.10
CA ASP A 295 14.29 0.63 18.80
C ASP A 295 13.86 2.06 19.19
N ARG A 296 14.67 2.69 20.03
CA ARG A 296 14.37 4.00 20.59
C ARG A 296 14.24 5.06 19.49
N ASP A 297 15.13 5.03 18.50
CA ASP A 297 15.15 6.05 17.46
C ASP A 297 13.94 5.95 16.53
N LEU A 298 13.39 4.74 16.36
CA LEU A 298 12.13 4.52 15.64
C LEU A 298 10.97 5.15 16.40
N ALA A 299 10.87 4.87 17.70
CA ALA A 299 9.85 5.44 18.57
C ALA A 299 9.91 6.98 18.58
N GLU A 300 11.11 7.56 18.65
CA GLU A 300 11.32 9.00 18.59
C GLU A 300 10.91 9.59 17.24
N LEU A 301 11.30 8.99 16.11
CA LEU A 301 10.88 9.48 14.79
C LEU A 301 9.35 9.42 14.62
N ILE A 302 8.70 8.34 15.04
CA ILE A 302 7.23 8.23 15.02
C ILE A 302 6.62 9.33 15.90
N ALA A 303 7.16 9.57 17.09
CA ALA A 303 6.65 10.60 17.98
C ALA A 303 6.77 12.02 17.40
N GLU A 304 7.87 12.33 16.72
CA GLU A 304 8.09 13.61 16.05
C GLU A 304 7.15 13.79 14.85
N CYS A 305 6.96 12.76 14.01
CA CYS A 305 5.98 12.77 12.93
C CYS A 305 4.53 12.85 13.42
N MET A 306 4.29 12.51 14.69
CA MET A 306 2.99 12.59 15.36
C MET A 306 2.84 13.84 16.26
N TYR A 307 3.67 14.87 16.07
CA TYR A 307 3.45 16.15 16.74
C TYR A 307 2.07 16.74 16.45
N TYR A 308 1.48 17.33 17.50
CA TYR A 308 0.16 17.96 17.47
C TYR A 308 0.13 19.09 16.44
N ASP A 309 1.15 19.96 16.47
CA ASP A 309 1.37 21.01 15.48
C ASP A 309 2.04 20.42 14.22
N PRO A 310 1.35 20.38 13.06
CA PRO A 310 1.91 19.84 11.82
C PRO A 310 3.16 20.57 11.35
N ALA A 311 3.35 21.86 11.68
CA ALA A 311 4.52 22.62 11.27
C ALA A 311 5.80 22.23 12.03
N ARG A 312 5.68 21.45 13.11
CA ARG A 312 6.81 20.96 13.91
C ARG A 312 7.26 19.56 13.54
N ARG A 313 6.47 18.84 12.75
CA ARG A 313 6.80 17.50 12.28
C ARG A 313 8.02 17.56 11.35
N PRO A 314 8.84 16.49 11.29
CA PRO A 314 9.96 16.43 10.37
C PRO A 314 9.53 16.63 8.91
N THR A 315 10.44 17.16 8.11
CA THR A 315 10.32 17.17 6.65
C THR A 315 10.44 15.75 6.08
N LEU A 316 9.95 15.54 4.85
CA LEU A 316 10.16 14.25 4.16
C LEU A 316 11.65 13.91 4.00
N GLN A 317 12.51 14.91 3.75
CA GLN A 317 13.95 14.68 3.65
C GLN A 317 14.54 14.18 4.98
N GLU A 318 14.16 14.78 6.11
CA GLU A 318 14.63 14.35 7.44
C GLU A 318 14.13 12.95 7.79
N ALA A 319 12.85 12.67 7.57
CA ALA A 319 12.26 11.35 7.82
C ALA A 319 12.92 10.28 6.92
N LEU A 320 13.09 10.59 5.63
CA LEU A 320 13.75 9.71 4.66
C LEU A 320 15.19 9.42 5.06
N THR A 321 15.94 10.44 5.46
CA THR A 321 17.36 10.29 5.84
C THR A 321 17.47 9.38 7.06
N ARG A 322 16.69 9.63 8.11
CA ARG A 322 16.72 8.83 9.34
C ARG A 322 16.31 7.38 9.11
N ALA A 323 15.22 7.15 8.37
CA ALA A 323 14.76 5.79 8.07
C ALA A 323 15.71 5.06 7.12
N GLY A 324 16.24 5.75 6.10
CA GLY A 324 17.23 5.23 5.18
C GLY A 324 18.52 4.82 5.89
N ASP A 325 19.06 5.68 6.76
CA ASP A 325 20.24 5.38 7.56
C ASP A 325 20.02 4.19 8.49
N ALA A 326 18.85 4.09 9.11
CA ALA A 326 18.50 2.95 9.95
C ALA A 326 18.49 1.64 9.15
N VAL A 327 17.84 1.61 7.99
CA VAL A 327 17.77 0.42 7.12
C VAL A 327 19.14 0.03 6.56
N MET A 328 19.94 1.01 6.13
CA MET A 328 21.21 0.74 5.44
C MET A 328 22.36 0.41 6.39
N ASN A 329 22.40 1.03 7.58
CA ASN A 329 23.58 0.98 8.45
C ASN A 329 23.37 0.16 9.72
N ARG A 330 22.15 0.02 10.24
CA ARG A 330 21.92 -0.79 11.44
C ARG A 330 22.01 -2.27 11.10
N ARG A 331 22.54 -3.03 12.04
CA ARG A 331 22.70 -4.49 11.96
C ARG A 331 21.99 -5.12 13.16
N ALA A 332 21.93 -6.45 13.20
CA ALA A 332 21.24 -7.18 14.25
C ALA A 332 21.62 -6.70 15.67
N ASN A 333 22.93 -6.50 15.92
CA ASN A 333 23.47 -6.01 17.19
C ASN A 333 23.14 -4.55 17.55
N SER A 334 22.50 -3.80 16.65
CA SER A 334 22.06 -2.42 16.90
C SER A 334 20.75 -2.36 17.67
N PHE A 335 20.05 -3.49 17.84
CA PHE A 335 18.71 -3.57 18.41
C PHE A 335 18.71 -4.32 19.74
N PRO A 336 17.69 -4.10 20.60
CA PRO A 336 17.62 -4.75 21.92
C PRO A 336 17.60 -6.29 21.88
N GLU A 337 17.05 -6.88 20.81
CA GLU A 337 16.89 -8.33 20.64
C GLU A 337 17.63 -8.85 19.40
N PRO A 338 18.98 -8.84 19.40
CA PRO A 338 19.76 -9.08 18.19
C PRO A 338 19.52 -10.45 17.54
N GLN A 339 19.14 -11.46 18.32
CA GLN A 339 18.80 -12.80 17.80
C GLN A 339 17.60 -12.78 16.84
N ASN A 340 16.63 -11.88 17.06
CA ASN A 340 15.42 -11.75 16.24
C ASN A 340 15.66 -10.90 14.98
N GLU A 341 16.85 -10.29 14.86
CA GLU A 341 17.15 -9.25 13.86
C GLU A 341 18.19 -9.74 12.84
N THR A 342 18.61 -11.01 12.89
CA THR A 342 19.49 -11.61 11.89
C THR A 342 18.75 -11.80 10.57
N ASN A 343 19.48 -11.92 9.45
CA ASN A 343 18.85 -12.17 8.16
C ASN A 343 18.07 -13.49 8.14
N ASP A 344 18.58 -14.52 8.81
CA ASP A 344 17.91 -15.82 8.88
C ASP A 344 16.67 -15.76 9.78
N ALA A 345 16.75 -15.10 10.94
CA ALA A 345 15.57 -14.89 11.79
C ALA A 345 14.46 -14.09 11.09
N ILE A 346 14.81 -13.05 10.32
CA ILE A 346 13.83 -12.28 9.53
C ILE A 346 13.22 -13.14 8.42
N ARG A 347 14.02 -13.94 7.71
CA ARG A 347 13.50 -14.87 6.69
C ARG A 347 12.54 -15.89 7.30
N GLU A 348 12.91 -16.49 8.43
CA GLU A 348 12.05 -17.44 9.14
C GLU A 348 10.77 -16.77 9.64
N PHE A 349 10.86 -15.56 10.17
CA PHE A 349 9.72 -14.76 10.59
C PHE A 349 8.75 -14.52 9.43
N VAL A 350 9.26 -14.07 8.28
CA VAL A 350 8.42 -13.85 7.10
C VAL A 350 7.89 -15.15 6.52
N GLN A 351 8.70 -16.21 6.47
CA GLN A 351 8.24 -17.52 6.01
C GLN A 351 7.04 -17.98 6.82
N ARG A 352 7.15 -17.94 8.16
CA ARG A 352 6.10 -18.39 9.08
C ARG A 352 4.84 -17.53 9.03
N TYR A 353 5.00 -16.22 9.10
CA TYR A 353 3.86 -15.30 9.27
C TYR A 353 3.28 -14.78 7.96
N LEU A 354 3.95 -15.00 6.82
CA LEU A 354 3.53 -14.49 5.51
C LEU A 354 3.39 -15.55 4.41
N LEU A 355 4.36 -16.46 4.25
CA LEU A 355 4.46 -17.33 3.07
C LEU A 355 3.84 -18.73 3.28
N ASP A 356 4.12 -19.39 4.41
CA ASP A 356 3.50 -20.69 4.73
C ASP A 356 1.98 -20.57 4.94
N ALA A 357 1.58 -19.35 5.22
CA ALA A 357 0.23 -18.83 5.34
C ALA A 357 -0.59 -18.79 4.05
N SER A 358 0.05 -18.67 2.88
CA SER A 358 -0.61 -18.45 1.57
C SER A 358 -0.95 -19.75 0.82
N ASN A 359 -0.57 -20.91 1.38
CA ASN A 359 -0.85 -22.24 0.85
C ASN A 359 -2.08 -22.92 1.51
N GLY A 360 -2.83 -22.21 2.35
CA GLY A 360 -4.04 -22.69 3.05
C GLY A 360 -5.33 -22.27 2.36
#